data_AF-A0A4V4NDZ9-F1
#
_entry.id   AF-A0A4V4NDZ9-F1
#
_cell.length_a   1.000
_cell.length_b   1.000
_cell.length_c   1.000
_cell.angle_alpha   90.00
_cell.angle_beta   90.00
_cell.angle_gamma   90.00
#
_symmetry.space_group_name_H-M   'P 1'
#
loop_
_entity.id
_entity.type
_entity.pdbx_description
1 polymer ?
#
loop_
_entity_poly.entity_id
_entity_poly.type
_entity_poly.pdbx_seq_one_letter_code
_entity_poly.pdbx_strand_id
1 'polypeptide(L)'
;MQSTYQRHGFELNLVNVSRIVDDVAGKGFYDEDHVITDQEAYMSWRRATRRGGYDALNVYFFSDLSELIGGQCNLPTNVTAGTDAFYQDGCWINGDTMPGLGPRSANGTGLDAIHNFMDYSSCMKEFTVGQEVRMHQQFDMFRRKP
;
A
#
# COMPACT_ATOMS: atom_id res chain seq x y z
N MET A 1 3.97 -13.44 -0.44
CA MET A 1 4.58 -12.13 -0.14
C MET A 1 5.99 -12.30 0.44
N GLN A 2 6.17 -12.92 1.61
CA GLN A 2 7.49 -13.03 2.26
C GLN A 2 8.59 -13.68 1.38
N SER A 3 8.34 -14.86 0.80
CA SER A 3 9.31 -15.57 -0.06
C SER A 3 9.68 -14.81 -1.34
N THR A 4 8.75 -14.02 -1.88
CA THR A 4 8.95 -13.22 -3.10
C THR A 4 10.02 -12.14 -2.88
N TYR A 5 10.02 -11.49 -1.72
CA TYR A 5 10.94 -10.38 -1.42
C TYR A 5 12.24 -10.83 -0.76
N GLN A 6 12.25 -12.01 -0.11
CA GLN A 6 13.45 -12.58 0.50
C GLN A 6 14.61 -12.73 -0.49
N ARG A 7 14.32 -13.14 -1.74
CA ARG A 7 15.36 -13.28 -2.78
C ARG A 7 16.05 -11.96 -3.15
N HIS A 8 15.40 -10.84 -2.82
CA HIS A 8 15.89 -9.47 -3.04
C HIS A 8 16.44 -8.84 -1.76
N GLY A 9 16.73 -9.63 -0.73
CA GLY A 9 17.29 -9.12 0.54
C GLY A 9 16.29 -8.35 1.41
N PHE A 10 14.99 -8.39 1.10
CA PHE A 10 13.95 -7.79 1.93
C PHE A 10 13.18 -8.88 2.69
N GLU A 11 13.20 -8.79 4.02
CA GLU A 11 12.42 -9.66 4.89
C GLU A 11 11.22 -8.90 5.45
N LEU A 12 10.01 -9.24 4.98
CA LEU A 12 8.77 -8.68 5.50
C LEU A 12 8.19 -9.63 6.54
N ASN A 13 8.17 -9.18 7.80
CA ASN A 13 7.56 -9.90 8.91
C ASN A 13 6.23 -9.25 9.28
N LEU A 14 5.15 -10.05 9.27
CA LEU A 14 3.83 -9.55 9.64
C LEU A 14 3.80 -9.25 11.14
N VAL A 15 3.66 -7.98 11.49
CA VAL A 15 3.66 -7.54 12.89
C VAL A 15 2.26 -7.60 13.51
N ASN A 16 1.24 -7.12 12.79
CA ASN A 16 -0.13 -7.06 13.29
C ASN A 16 -1.14 -7.03 12.14
N VAL A 17 -2.36 -7.48 12.42
CA VAL A 17 -3.52 -7.36 11.54
C VAL A 17 -4.69 -6.82 12.37
N SER A 18 -5.37 -5.81 11.84
CA SER A 18 -6.60 -5.27 12.43
C SER A 18 -7.66 -5.10 11.36
N ARG A 19 -8.93 -5.18 11.76
CA ARG A 19 -10.08 -4.93 10.88
C ARG A 19 -10.94 -3.82 11.47
N ILE A 20 -11.39 -2.92 10.61
CA ILE A 20 -12.33 -1.84 10.93
C ILE A 20 -13.55 -2.03 10.04
N VAL A 21 -14.74 -1.88 10.62
CA VAL A 21 -16.01 -1.93 9.89
C VAL A 21 -16.61 -0.54 9.97
N ASP A 22 -16.59 0.17 8.85
CA ASP A 22 -17.06 1.54 8.72
C ASP A 22 -17.34 1.82 7.24
N ASP A 23 -18.51 2.38 6.93
CA ASP A 23 -18.98 2.55 5.56
C ASP A 23 -18.18 3.62 4.79
N VAL A 24 -17.57 4.58 5.49
CA VAL A 24 -16.74 5.63 4.90
C VAL A 24 -15.32 5.10 4.68
N ALA A 25 -14.74 4.48 5.70
CA ALA A 25 -13.40 3.91 5.60
C ALA A 25 -13.35 2.73 4.63
N GLY A 26 -14.44 1.95 4.50
CA GLY A 26 -14.56 0.85 3.53
C GLY A 26 -14.37 1.30 2.07
N LYS A 27 -14.75 2.55 1.76
CA LYS A 27 -14.55 3.20 0.45
C LYS A 27 -13.23 3.95 0.34
N GLY A 28 -12.36 3.88 1.35
CA GLY A 28 -11.12 4.65 1.41
C GLY A 28 -11.33 6.17 1.50
N PHE A 29 -12.47 6.63 2.04
CA PHE A 29 -12.87 8.04 2.15
C PHE A 29 -13.15 8.76 0.82
N TYR A 30 -13.18 8.03 -0.31
CA TYR A 30 -13.56 8.60 -1.59
C TYR A 30 -15.08 8.76 -1.73
N ASP A 31 -15.50 9.88 -2.32
CA ASP A 31 -16.87 10.10 -2.76
C ASP A 31 -17.13 9.56 -4.18
N GLU A 32 -18.32 9.84 -4.73
CA GLU A 32 -18.75 9.38 -6.06
C GLU A 32 -17.90 9.96 -7.20
N ASP A 33 -17.25 11.11 -6.97
CA ASP A 33 -16.35 11.77 -7.93
C ASP A 33 -14.88 11.30 -7.75
N HIS A 34 -14.65 10.30 -6.89
CA HIS A 34 -13.32 9.79 -6.52
C HIS A 34 -12.41 10.85 -5.90
N VAL A 35 -12.99 11.75 -5.10
CA VAL A 35 -12.27 12.75 -4.32
C VAL A 35 -12.45 12.47 -2.83
N ILE A 36 -11.39 12.67 -2.04
CA ILE A 36 -11.50 12.70 -0.58
C ILE A 36 -11.94 14.11 -0.18
N THR A 37 -13.22 14.27 0.16
CA THR A 37 -13.78 15.57 0.57
C THR A 37 -13.61 15.84 2.06
N ASP A 38 -13.72 14.82 2.91
CA ASP A 38 -13.45 14.92 4.35
C ASP A 38 -12.00 14.53 4.67
N GLN A 39 -11.09 15.47 4.40
CA GLN A 39 -9.67 15.28 4.64
C GLN A 39 -9.33 15.15 6.14
N GLU A 40 -10.13 15.74 7.02
CA GLU A 40 -9.91 15.69 8.47
C GLU A 40 -10.23 14.29 9.02
N ALA A 41 -11.37 13.72 8.62
CA ALA A 41 -11.74 12.36 9.00
C ALA A 41 -10.74 11.34 8.43
N TYR A 42 -10.35 11.50 7.15
CA TYR A 42 -9.32 10.65 6.54
C TYR A 42 -8.02 10.69 7.34
N MET A 43 -7.50 11.90 7.63
CA MET A 43 -6.24 12.04 8.38
C MET A 43 -6.34 11.55 9.82
N SER A 44 -7.49 11.74 10.46
CA SER A 44 -7.74 11.22 11.81
C SER A 44 -7.71 9.70 11.83
N TRP A 45 -8.34 9.05 10.84
CA TRP A 45 -8.26 7.61 10.66
C TRP A 45 -6.84 7.13 10.41
N ARG A 46 -6.09 7.79 9.50
CA ARG A 46 -4.68 7.47 9.23
C ARG A 46 -3.80 7.52 10.48
N ARG A 47 -3.99 8.56 11.31
CA ARG A 47 -3.28 8.71 12.60
C ARG A 47 -3.65 7.61 13.58
N ALA A 48 -4.92 7.23 13.65
CA ALA A 48 -5.40 6.21 14.57
C ALA A 48 -4.99 4.78 14.18
N THR A 49 -4.75 4.51 12.89
CA THR A 49 -4.53 3.16 12.37
C THR A 49 -3.07 2.83 12.05
N ARG A 50 -2.22 3.82 11.73
CA ARG A 50 -0.79 3.57 11.48
C ARG A 50 -0.11 2.90 12.68
N ARG A 51 0.74 1.91 12.42
CA ARG A 51 1.55 1.23 13.44
C ARG A 51 3.04 1.26 13.08
N GLY A 52 3.88 1.28 14.11
CA GLY A 52 5.34 1.22 13.98
C GLY A 52 6.00 2.54 13.57
N GLY A 53 7.31 2.47 13.35
CA GLY A 53 8.15 3.59 12.89
C GLY A 53 8.05 3.80 11.39
N TYR A 54 9.00 4.55 10.82
CA TYR A 54 9.04 4.78 9.36
C TYR A 54 9.58 3.57 8.57
N ASP A 55 10.23 2.65 9.29
CA ASP A 55 10.65 1.32 8.82
C ASP A 55 9.49 0.31 8.73
N ALA A 56 8.31 0.63 9.27
CA ALA A 56 7.13 -0.24 9.23
C ALA A 56 6.28 0.04 7.98
N LEU A 57 6.08 -0.99 7.15
CA LEU A 57 5.16 -0.95 6.01
C LEU A 57 3.72 -1.13 6.50
N ASN A 58 2.87 -0.12 6.27
CA ASN A 58 1.44 -0.19 6.54
C ASN A 58 0.70 -0.39 5.21
N VAL A 59 -0.08 -1.47 5.10
CA VAL A 59 -0.90 -1.80 3.93
C VAL A 59 -2.36 -1.87 4.37
N TYR A 60 -3.21 -1.09 3.73
CA TYR A 60 -4.64 -1.01 4.00
C TYR A 60 -5.40 -1.67 2.86
N PHE A 61 -6.31 -2.59 3.17
CA PHE A 61 -7.19 -3.21 2.18
C PHE A 61 -8.61 -2.68 2.39
N PHE A 62 -9.21 -2.16 1.31
CA PHE A 62 -10.54 -1.56 1.34
C PHE A 62 -11.55 -2.45 0.62
N SER A 63 -12.70 -2.72 1.25
CA SER A 63 -13.71 -3.64 0.71
C SER A 63 -14.60 -3.04 -0.38
N ASP A 64 -14.76 -1.72 -0.38
CA ASP A 64 -15.73 -1.00 -1.21
C ASP A 64 -15.06 0.18 -1.94
N LEU A 65 -13.76 0.08 -2.18
CA LEU A 65 -13.04 1.04 -3.01
C LEU A 65 -13.52 0.91 -4.46
N SER A 66 -13.68 2.04 -5.14
CA SER A 66 -14.12 2.07 -6.55
C SER A 66 -13.34 1.08 -7.42
N GLU A 67 -14.05 0.36 -8.29
CA GLU A 67 -13.47 -0.59 -9.24
C GLU A 67 -12.48 0.05 -10.24
N LEU A 68 -12.51 1.38 -10.36
CA LEU A 68 -11.56 2.15 -11.15
C LEU A 68 -10.21 2.38 -10.44
N ILE A 69 -10.13 2.06 -9.15
CA ILE A 69 -8.95 2.26 -8.31
C ILE A 69 -8.48 0.88 -7.84
N GLY A 70 -7.36 0.38 -8.40
CA GLY A 70 -6.73 -0.87 -7.94
C GLY A 70 -5.94 -0.71 -6.63
N GLY A 71 -5.46 0.50 -6.37
CA GLY A 71 -4.68 0.85 -5.19
C GLY A 71 -3.60 1.89 -5.49
N GLN A 72 -2.97 2.40 -4.45
CA GLN A 72 -1.86 3.36 -4.55
C GLN A 72 -0.94 3.25 -3.33
N CYS A 73 0.34 3.56 -3.55
CA CYS A 73 1.33 3.71 -2.50
C CYS A 73 1.98 5.09 -2.58
N ASN A 74 2.37 5.63 -1.43
CA ASN A 74 3.24 6.80 -1.38
C ASN A 74 4.69 6.39 -1.70
N LEU A 75 5.40 7.24 -2.46
CA LEU A 75 6.84 7.09 -2.66
C LEU A 75 7.58 7.39 -1.35
N PRO A 76 8.71 6.71 -1.08
CA PRO A 76 9.54 7.03 0.08
C PRO A 76 10.12 8.45 -0.07
N THR A 77 10.18 9.16 1.04
CA THR A 77 10.73 10.52 1.12
C THR A 77 11.28 10.76 2.53
N ASN A 78 11.91 11.90 2.76
CA ASN A 78 12.31 12.27 4.11
C ASN A 78 11.08 12.75 4.89
N VAL A 79 10.62 11.96 5.87
CA VAL A 79 9.48 12.32 6.72
C VAL A 79 9.89 12.35 8.19
N THR A 80 9.32 13.30 8.92
CA THR A 80 9.47 13.38 10.37
C THR A 80 8.29 12.67 11.03
N ALA A 81 8.57 11.80 12.01
CA ALA A 81 7.54 11.11 12.78
C ALA A 81 6.55 12.13 13.41
N GLY A 82 5.26 11.83 13.34
CA GLY A 82 4.19 12.71 13.84
C GLY A 82 3.69 13.76 12.84
N THR A 83 4.30 13.90 11.67
CA THR A 83 3.77 14.75 10.58
C THR A 83 2.68 14.05 9.77
N ASP A 84 1.88 14.81 9.03
CA ASP A 84 0.86 14.24 8.14
C ASP A 84 1.46 13.35 7.05
N ALA A 85 2.63 13.71 6.51
CA ALA A 85 3.36 12.89 5.56
C ALA A 85 3.72 11.51 6.15
N PHE A 86 4.11 11.46 7.42
CA PHE A 86 4.37 10.19 8.12
C PHE A 86 3.10 9.35 8.27
N TYR A 87 1.95 9.95 8.59
CA TYR A 87 0.69 9.21 8.72
C TYR A 87 0.09 8.78 7.38
N GLN A 88 0.31 9.56 6.32
CA GLN A 88 -0.11 9.21 4.96
C GLN A 88 0.77 8.14 4.32
N ASP A 89 2.02 7.98 4.74
CA ASP A 89 2.90 6.93 4.24
C ASP A 89 2.29 5.53 4.40
N GLY A 90 2.37 4.74 3.32
CA GLY A 90 1.84 3.38 3.23
C GLY A 90 1.23 3.11 1.86
N CYS A 91 0.52 1.98 1.78
CA CYS A 91 -0.24 1.59 0.60
C CYS A 91 -1.71 1.38 0.96
N TRP A 92 -2.62 1.76 0.08
CA TRP A 92 -4.01 1.31 0.12
C TRP A 92 -4.34 0.55 -1.15
N ILE A 93 -4.98 -0.60 -0.98
CA ILE A 93 -5.21 -1.57 -2.02
C ILE A 93 -6.71 -1.88 -2.06
N ASN A 94 -7.26 -1.96 -3.26
CA ASN A 94 -8.61 -2.45 -3.44
C ASN A 94 -8.65 -3.93 -3.05
N GLY A 95 -9.50 -4.31 -2.11
CA GLY A 95 -9.63 -5.67 -1.64
C GLY A 95 -9.94 -6.65 -2.78
N ASP A 96 -10.68 -6.22 -3.80
CA ASP A 96 -11.08 -7.07 -4.92
C ASP A 96 -9.91 -7.49 -5.83
N THR A 97 -8.73 -6.89 -5.68
CA THR A 97 -7.51 -7.29 -6.42
C THR A 97 -6.70 -8.37 -5.71
N MET A 98 -7.13 -8.79 -4.51
CA MET A 98 -6.44 -9.79 -3.72
C MET A 98 -6.68 -11.22 -4.26
N PRO A 99 -5.66 -12.10 -4.18
CA PRO A 99 -5.82 -13.50 -4.57
C PRO A 99 -6.96 -14.21 -3.85
N GLY A 100 -7.80 -14.90 -4.62
CA GLY A 100 -8.93 -15.69 -4.09
C GLY A 100 -10.23 -14.90 -3.90
N LEU A 101 -10.21 -13.57 -4.08
CA LEU A 101 -11.42 -12.78 -4.25
C LEU A 101 -11.69 -12.68 -5.77
N GLY A 102 -12.88 -13.10 -6.19
CA GLY A 102 -13.26 -13.01 -7.61
C GLY A 102 -13.28 -11.54 -8.04
N PRO A 103 -12.83 -11.20 -9.26
CA PRO A 103 -12.84 -9.82 -9.71
C PRO A 103 -14.26 -9.25 -9.70
N ARG A 104 -14.49 -8.15 -8.98
CA ARG A 104 -15.60 -7.24 -9.25
C ARG A 104 -15.40 -6.47 -10.55
N SER A 105 -14.14 -6.16 -10.87
CA SER A 105 -13.72 -5.47 -12.10
C SER A 105 -13.13 -6.44 -13.13
N ALA A 106 -13.56 -6.33 -14.39
CA ALA A 106 -13.12 -7.16 -15.52
C ALA A 106 -11.60 -7.14 -15.80
N ASN A 107 -10.84 -6.24 -15.18
CA ASN A 107 -9.39 -6.07 -15.39
C ASN A 107 -8.51 -6.60 -14.25
N GLY A 108 -9.08 -7.05 -13.12
CA GLY A 108 -8.31 -7.47 -11.95
C GLY A 108 -8.00 -8.97 -11.96
N THR A 109 -6.91 -9.41 -12.58
CA THR A 109 -6.40 -10.76 -12.28
C THR A 109 -5.86 -10.72 -10.85
N GLY A 110 -6.58 -11.28 -9.88
CA GLY A 110 -6.28 -11.24 -8.44
C GLY A 110 -4.89 -11.71 -8.01
N LEU A 111 -3.85 -11.00 -8.42
CA LEU A 111 -2.42 -11.22 -8.17
C LEU A 111 -1.70 -9.90 -7.84
N ASP A 112 -2.43 -8.78 -7.78
CA ASP A 112 -1.86 -7.43 -7.76
C ASP A 112 -0.95 -7.18 -6.56
N ALA A 113 -1.30 -7.68 -5.38
CA ALA A 113 -0.57 -7.40 -4.15
C ALA A 113 0.84 -8.02 -4.07
N ILE A 114 1.23 -8.91 -5.01
CA ILE A 114 2.49 -9.65 -4.94
C ILE A 114 3.33 -9.53 -6.21
N HIS A 115 2.70 -9.45 -7.40
CA HIS A 115 3.41 -9.59 -8.67
C HIS A 115 3.42 -8.33 -9.56
N ASN A 116 2.64 -7.29 -9.24
CA ASN A 116 2.52 -6.10 -10.07
C ASN A 116 3.31 -4.92 -9.49
N PHE A 117 4.59 -4.87 -9.86
CA PHE A 117 5.48 -3.76 -9.53
C PHE A 117 5.21 -2.57 -10.46
N MET A 118 4.15 -1.81 -10.18
CA MET A 118 3.89 -0.46 -10.70
C MET A 118 3.74 -0.32 -12.24
N ASP A 119 3.51 -1.41 -12.98
CA ASP A 119 3.07 -1.40 -14.39
C ASP A 119 2.31 -2.70 -14.72
N TYR A 120 1.18 -2.59 -15.43
CA TYR A 120 0.27 -3.68 -15.79
C TYR A 120 0.47 -4.16 -17.23
N SER A 121 1.68 -3.98 -17.79
CA SER A 121 2.04 -4.54 -19.09
C SER A 121 2.43 -6.02 -18.94
N SER A 122 2.09 -6.85 -19.93
CA SER A 122 2.37 -8.30 -19.94
C SER A 122 3.87 -8.67 -19.95
N CYS A 123 4.76 -7.67 -19.95
CA CYS A 123 6.21 -7.81 -20.12
C CYS A 123 6.99 -7.74 -18.79
N MET A 124 6.38 -7.26 -17.70
CA MET A 124 7.10 -7.01 -16.44
C MET A 124 6.65 -7.99 -15.36
N LYS A 125 7.50 -8.94 -14.98
CA LYS A 125 7.20 -9.95 -13.94
C LYS A 125 8.18 -9.98 -12.78
N GLU A 126 9.36 -9.36 -12.96
CA GLU A 126 10.44 -9.37 -11.98
C GLU A 126 11.18 -8.02 -11.99
N PHE A 127 11.78 -7.67 -10.86
CA PHE A 127 12.68 -6.54 -10.79
C PHE A 127 13.97 -6.82 -11.57
N THR A 128 14.41 -5.82 -12.33
CA THR A 128 15.78 -5.78 -12.84
C THR A 128 16.77 -5.56 -11.69
N VAL A 129 18.03 -5.98 -11.88
CA VAL A 129 19.11 -5.76 -10.89
C VAL A 129 19.21 -4.27 -10.49
N GLY A 130 19.09 -3.35 -11.44
CA GLY A 130 19.12 -1.91 -11.15
C GLY A 130 17.92 -1.41 -10.33
N GLN A 131 16.73 -1.99 -10.53
CA GLN A 131 15.55 -1.68 -9.73
C GLN A 131 15.72 -2.18 -8.29
N GLU A 132 16.29 -3.36 -8.09
CA GLU A 132 16.59 -3.89 -6.75
C GLU A 132 17.59 -3.00 -6.01
N VAL A 133 18.71 -2.63 -6.66
CA VAL A 133 19.70 -1.70 -6.08
C VAL A 133 19.05 -0.39 -5.66
N ARG A 134 18.17 0.16 -6.50
CA ARG A 134 17.45 1.40 -6.20
C ARG A 134 16.46 1.25 -5.04
N MET A 135 15.85 0.08 -4.86
CA MET A 135 14.98 -0.19 -3.71
C MET A 135 15.78 -0.18 -2.41
N HIS A 136 16.93 -0.86 -2.38
CA HIS A 136 17.82 -0.87 -1.21
C HIS A 136 18.33 0.53 -0.87
N GLN A 137 18.80 1.28 -1.87
CA GLN A 137 19.27 2.65 -1.67
C GLN A 137 18.18 3.57 -1.10
N GLN A 138 16.93 3.45 -1.58
CA GLN A 138 15.83 4.24 -1.04
C GLN A 138 15.45 3.82 0.38
N PHE A 139 15.48 2.52 0.69
CA PHE A 139 15.22 2.04 2.04
C PHE A 139 16.29 2.54 3.02
N ASP A 140 17.57 2.41 2.67
CA ASP A 140 18.69 2.87 3.48
C ASP A 140 18.71 4.38 3.68
N MET A 141 18.33 5.15 2.64
CA MET A 141 18.30 6.60 2.69
C MET A 141 17.16 7.15 3.56
N PHE A 142 15.98 6.54 3.48
CA PHE A 142 14.77 7.13 4.07
C PHE A 142 14.25 6.39 5.29
N ARG A 143 14.32 5.06 5.31
CA ARG A 143 13.55 4.22 6.25
C ARG A 143 14.42 3.44 7.24
N ARG A 144 15.68 3.14 6.90
CA ARG A 144 16.56 2.39 7.79
C ARG A 144 16.84 3.19 9.06
N LYS A 145 16.59 2.56 10.21
CA LYS A 145 16.96 3.12 11.51
C LYS A 145 18.50 3.18 11.62
N PRO A 146 19.06 4.25 12.20
CA PRO A 146 20.49 4.33 12.49
C PRO A 146 20.93 3.22 13.47
#